data_AF-A0A2C9CUC5-F1
#
_entry.id   AF-A0A2C9CUC5-F1
#
_cell.length_a   1.000
_cell.length_b   1.000
_cell.length_c   1.000
_cell.angle_alpha   90.00
_cell.angle_beta   90.00
_cell.angle_gamma   90.00
#
_symmetry.space_group_name_H-M   'P 1'
#
loop_
_entity.id
_entity.type
_entity.pdbx_description
1 polymer ?
#
loop_
_entity_poly.entity_id
_entity_poly.type
_entity_poly.pdbx_seq_one_letter_code
_entity_poly.pdbx_strand_id
1 'polypeptide(L)'
;MTIPTASDILNHLKRAKPQPTFSAPRDARGIYGLFDHNGTFRYIGSTSSKAETFYRRIHQRHRTGSESTSHYFSRMYNTGRMWRKRNDPATKTDGDIAKSLRNEFIARHCGCTWVALPDHADITALEAQVIALAPLEMVAWNRRGMAAYDEPVALLDELIAELRLSPVERAALGRQRQRQFGETPMAQVTTPPVLGEANLPPLPEGSFRFFALDVETANNDRGSICQVGVACVRPDDSIETWVTLVDPRTETWKFSDLHGITNAMVQGAPTIGAVISAVDRLLQGHKVYQHSGFDRSAVRAACQHLGRQEPSWDWHDSVSVARRAWPELKGNGGHGLGFLKTHLGLQFEHHDAGEDARAAAEVVLMAESGTPGVMTSRFNPAEDDVLDDGDTGPASLSASIRRPVSPTTTPVRTPPPVNLDVTNGTIRVPVAADSTTFSPDLSRRGHYTVGAKGAEEKHASFDAALDALNRMDKPRWRRPNAVGNWGIVSGCSWTDIRKG
;
A
#
# COMPACT_ATOMS: atom_id res chain seq x y z
N MET A 1 -39.75 1.98 -12.83
CA MET A 1 -39.77 0.76 -11.99
C MET A 1 -40.42 1.10 -10.67
N THR A 2 -41.33 0.27 -10.18
CA THR A 2 -41.90 0.39 -8.83
C THR A 2 -40.82 0.10 -7.78
N ILE A 3 -40.77 0.90 -6.71
CA ILE A 3 -39.80 0.71 -5.62
C ILE A 3 -40.24 -0.51 -4.79
N PRO A 4 -39.39 -1.53 -4.60
CA PRO A 4 -39.72 -2.71 -3.79
C PRO A 4 -39.91 -2.36 -2.32
N THR A 5 -40.72 -3.14 -1.59
CA THR A 5 -40.91 -2.92 -0.15
C THR A 5 -39.66 -3.33 0.63
N ALA A 6 -39.51 -2.85 1.87
CA ALA A 6 -38.41 -3.26 2.74
C ALA A 6 -38.37 -4.79 2.97
N SER A 7 -39.53 -5.44 3.05
CA SER A 7 -39.61 -6.89 3.17
C SER A 7 -39.14 -7.61 1.90
N ASP A 8 -39.47 -7.09 0.71
CA ASP A 8 -39.01 -7.65 -0.56
C ASP A 8 -37.49 -7.54 -0.68
N ILE A 9 -36.93 -6.38 -0.32
CA ILE A 9 -35.48 -6.14 -0.31
C ILE A 9 -34.79 -7.12 0.64
N LEU A 10 -35.27 -7.22 1.88
CA LEU A 10 -34.69 -8.13 2.87
C LEU A 10 -34.74 -9.59 2.41
N ASN A 11 -35.88 -10.03 1.84
CA ASN A 11 -36.04 -11.38 1.31
C ASN A 11 -35.12 -11.65 0.12
N HIS A 12 -34.93 -10.67 -0.76
CA HIS A 12 -34.00 -10.78 -1.88
C HIS A 12 -32.56 -10.92 -1.39
N LEU A 13 -32.11 -10.03 -0.50
CA LEU A 13 -30.75 -10.07 0.03
C LEU A 13 -30.43 -11.40 0.75
N LYS A 14 -31.43 -12.00 1.41
CA LYS A 14 -31.32 -13.32 2.07
C LYS A 14 -31.21 -14.48 1.10
N ARG A 15 -31.99 -14.47 0.02
CA ARG A 15 -32.12 -15.59 -0.93
C ARG A 15 -31.09 -15.56 -2.05
N ALA A 16 -30.59 -14.38 -2.40
CA ALA A 16 -29.58 -14.24 -3.43
C ALA A 16 -28.30 -14.98 -3.02
N LYS A 17 -27.69 -15.70 -3.97
CA LYS A 17 -26.38 -16.33 -3.76
C LYS A 17 -25.33 -15.23 -3.57
N PRO A 18 -24.58 -15.21 -2.45
CA PRO A 18 -23.50 -14.26 -2.25
C PRO A 18 -22.49 -14.30 -3.39
N GLN A 19 -22.09 -13.13 -3.86
CA GLN A 19 -21.11 -12.94 -4.93
C GLN A 19 -19.82 -12.35 -4.38
N PRO A 20 -18.68 -12.53 -5.07
CA PRO A 20 -17.44 -11.83 -4.73
C PRO A 20 -17.60 -10.31 -4.78
N THR A 21 -16.89 -9.60 -3.91
CA THR A 21 -17.03 -8.14 -3.79
C THR A 21 -16.70 -7.38 -5.08
N PHE A 22 -15.78 -7.88 -5.91
CA PHE A 22 -15.40 -7.23 -7.18
C PHE A 22 -16.52 -7.23 -8.22
N SER A 23 -17.48 -8.16 -8.08
CA SER A 23 -18.66 -8.31 -8.95
C SER A 23 -19.76 -7.29 -8.65
N ALA A 24 -19.61 -6.49 -7.59
CA ALA A 24 -20.56 -5.44 -7.26
C ALA A 24 -20.70 -4.43 -8.43
N PRO A 25 -21.92 -4.01 -8.80
CA PRO A 25 -22.15 -3.10 -9.92
C PRO A 25 -21.43 -1.75 -9.76
N ARG A 26 -20.89 -1.23 -10.87
CA ARG A 26 -20.15 0.05 -10.90
C ARG A 26 -21.04 1.25 -11.16
N ASP A 27 -22.23 1.02 -11.67
CA ASP A 27 -23.18 2.01 -12.19
C ASP A 27 -24.56 1.90 -11.51
N ALA A 28 -24.67 1.14 -10.42
CA ALA A 28 -25.90 0.98 -9.67
C ALA A 28 -25.77 1.32 -8.18
N ARG A 29 -26.92 1.67 -7.60
CA ARG A 29 -27.10 2.14 -6.24
C ARG A 29 -28.26 1.39 -5.59
N GLY A 30 -28.28 1.31 -4.26
CA GLY A 30 -29.39 0.71 -3.52
C GLY A 30 -28.95 0.18 -2.16
N ILE A 31 -29.44 -1.00 -1.79
CA ILE A 31 -29.18 -1.66 -0.51
C ILE A 31 -28.44 -2.97 -0.74
N TYR A 32 -27.47 -3.29 0.12
CA TYR A 32 -26.63 -4.47 0.01
C TYR A 32 -26.47 -5.20 1.35
N GLY A 33 -26.14 -6.49 1.26
CA GLY A 33 -25.78 -7.36 2.37
C GLY A 33 -24.33 -7.80 2.28
N LEU A 34 -23.64 -7.95 3.42
CA LEU A 34 -22.31 -8.56 3.50
C LEU A 34 -22.34 -9.87 4.27
N PHE A 35 -21.53 -10.82 3.81
CA PHE A 35 -21.41 -12.17 4.34
C PHE A 35 -19.97 -12.42 4.80
N ASP A 36 -19.81 -13.02 5.98
CA ASP A 36 -18.50 -13.39 6.52
C ASP A 36 -17.92 -14.64 5.84
N HIS A 37 -16.73 -15.07 6.30
CA HIS A 37 -16.01 -16.23 5.78
C HIS A 37 -16.73 -17.56 5.99
N ASN A 38 -17.74 -17.61 6.87
CA ASN A 38 -18.60 -18.78 7.08
C ASN A 38 -19.86 -18.73 6.20
N GLY A 39 -19.94 -17.76 5.29
CA GLY A 39 -21.13 -17.54 4.46
C GLY A 39 -22.33 -17.02 5.24
N THR A 40 -22.13 -16.47 6.44
CA THR A 40 -23.24 -15.95 7.24
C THR A 40 -23.46 -14.47 6.97
N PHE A 41 -24.71 -14.06 6.81
CA PHE A 41 -25.10 -12.65 6.63
C PHE A 41 -24.83 -11.86 7.93
N ARG A 42 -24.10 -10.74 7.86
CA ARG A 42 -23.70 -9.96 9.05
C ARG A 42 -24.00 -8.46 9.02
N TYR A 43 -24.20 -7.88 7.83
CA TYR A 43 -24.33 -6.43 7.69
C TYR A 43 -25.28 -6.05 6.58
N ILE A 44 -26.15 -5.08 6.85
CA ILE A 44 -26.97 -4.40 5.84
C ILE A 44 -26.45 -2.98 5.67
N GLY A 45 -26.18 -2.57 4.44
CA GLY A 45 -25.77 -1.20 4.14
C GLY A 45 -26.46 -0.64 2.91
N SER A 46 -26.29 0.66 2.68
CA SER A 46 -26.81 1.33 1.51
C SER A 46 -25.80 2.25 0.81
N THR A 47 -26.12 2.62 -0.41
CA THR A 47 -25.41 3.66 -1.18
C THR A 47 -26.31 4.90 -1.32
N SER A 48 -26.71 5.49 -0.20
CA SER A 48 -27.68 6.59 -0.15
C SER A 48 -27.23 7.90 -0.81
N SER A 49 -25.91 8.16 -0.89
CA SER A 49 -25.34 9.30 -1.64
C SER A 49 -25.27 9.02 -3.14
N LYS A 50 -25.67 10.01 -3.97
CA LYS A 50 -25.64 9.93 -5.45
C LYS A 50 -24.26 9.70 -6.03
N ALA A 51 -23.23 10.07 -5.29
CA ALA A 51 -21.86 9.80 -5.71
C ALA A 51 -21.49 8.32 -5.54
N GLU A 52 -22.11 7.59 -4.60
CA GLU A 52 -21.74 6.22 -4.22
C GLU A 52 -22.37 5.19 -5.14
N THR A 53 -21.63 4.10 -5.37
CA THR A 53 -22.09 2.91 -6.09
C THR A 53 -21.81 1.66 -5.26
N PHE A 54 -22.42 0.52 -5.62
CA PHE A 54 -22.17 -0.73 -4.91
C PHE A 54 -20.69 -1.10 -4.93
N TYR A 55 -20.04 -1.00 -6.09
CA TYR A 55 -18.60 -1.28 -6.22
C TYR A 55 -17.77 -0.40 -5.28
N ARG A 56 -18.00 0.91 -5.28
CA ARG A 56 -17.23 1.82 -4.42
C ARG A 56 -17.44 1.50 -2.94
N ARG A 57 -18.68 1.26 -2.52
CA ARG A 57 -18.99 1.04 -1.11
C ARG A 57 -18.56 -0.34 -0.62
N ILE A 58 -18.78 -1.39 -1.39
CA ILE A 58 -18.49 -2.77 -1.01
C ILE A 58 -17.02 -3.10 -1.26
N HIS A 59 -16.55 -2.92 -2.49
CA HIS A 59 -15.22 -3.36 -2.90
C HIS A 59 -14.11 -2.38 -2.50
N GLN A 60 -14.28 -1.07 -2.74
CA GLN A 60 -13.21 -0.10 -2.48
C GLN A 60 -13.17 0.37 -1.02
N ARG A 61 -14.32 0.39 -0.34
CA ARG A 61 -14.42 0.85 1.05
C ARG A 61 -14.45 -0.30 2.05
N HIS A 62 -15.48 -1.15 2.04
CA HIS A 62 -15.56 -2.22 3.05
C HIS A 62 -14.37 -3.19 3.00
N ARG A 63 -13.89 -3.58 1.81
CA ARG A 63 -12.75 -4.51 1.65
C ARG A 63 -11.38 -3.83 1.78
N THR A 64 -11.10 -2.77 1.02
CA THR A 64 -9.75 -2.19 0.91
C THR A 64 -9.54 -0.90 1.71
N GLY A 65 -10.62 -0.34 2.27
CA GLY A 65 -10.60 0.91 3.01
C GLY A 65 -9.91 0.79 4.37
N SER A 66 -9.86 1.91 5.08
CA SER A 66 -9.30 2.00 6.44
C SER A 66 -9.98 1.04 7.42
N GLU A 67 -9.31 0.66 8.50
CA GLU A 67 -9.84 -0.24 9.54
C GLU A 67 -10.79 0.49 10.51
N SER A 68 -11.43 1.57 10.04
CA SER A 68 -12.33 2.41 10.82
C SER A 68 -13.69 1.77 11.03
N THR A 69 -14.56 2.45 11.77
CA THR A 69 -15.85 1.90 12.16
C THR A 69 -16.84 1.66 11.02
N SER A 70 -16.59 2.24 9.85
CA SER A 70 -17.49 2.20 8.69
C SER A 70 -17.09 1.17 7.61
N HIS A 71 -15.92 0.54 7.73
CA HIS A 71 -15.38 -0.40 6.73
C HIS A 71 -15.34 -1.82 7.31
N TYR A 72 -16.52 -2.46 7.38
CA TYR A 72 -16.69 -3.67 8.15
C TYR A 72 -15.79 -4.85 7.80
N PHE A 73 -15.49 -5.16 6.52
CA PHE A 73 -14.54 -6.24 6.25
C PHE A 73 -13.13 -5.89 6.76
N SER A 74 -12.60 -4.71 6.38
CA SER A 74 -11.30 -4.23 6.88
C SER A 74 -11.23 -4.25 8.40
N ARG A 75 -12.29 -3.81 9.08
CA ARG A 75 -12.34 -3.76 10.54
C ARG A 75 -12.43 -5.14 11.19
N MET A 76 -13.35 -6.00 10.72
CA MET A 76 -13.63 -7.30 11.34
C MET A 76 -12.46 -8.28 11.17
N TYR A 77 -11.70 -8.15 10.09
CA TYR A 77 -10.53 -9.01 9.80
C TYR A 77 -9.19 -8.34 10.11
N ASN A 78 -9.16 -7.18 10.77
CA ASN A 78 -7.92 -6.59 11.27
C ASN A 78 -7.45 -7.32 12.54
N THR A 79 -6.98 -8.55 12.37
CA THR A 79 -6.68 -9.48 13.47
C THR A 79 -5.51 -10.42 13.13
N GLY A 80 -4.77 -10.85 14.15
CA GLY A 80 -3.59 -11.68 14.10
C GLY A 80 -2.61 -11.29 12.99
N ARG A 81 -2.31 -12.24 12.11
CA ARG A 81 -1.42 -12.03 10.95
C ARG A 81 -1.93 -11.00 9.93
N MET A 82 -3.23 -10.73 9.92
CA MET A 82 -3.88 -9.71 9.08
C MET A 82 -4.00 -8.34 9.79
N TRP A 83 -3.42 -8.21 10.99
CA TRP A 83 -3.51 -6.98 11.76
C TRP A 83 -2.55 -5.91 11.25
N ARG A 84 -3.07 -4.68 11.24
CA ARG A 84 -2.35 -3.46 10.87
C ARG A 84 -2.82 -2.29 11.73
N LYS A 85 -1.87 -1.43 12.08
CA LYS A 85 -2.13 -0.11 12.65
C LYS A 85 -1.76 0.98 11.64
N ARG A 86 -2.77 1.45 10.89
CA ARG A 86 -2.61 2.34 9.72
C ARG A 86 -1.71 3.56 9.96
N ASN A 87 -1.86 4.20 11.13
CA ASN A 87 -1.18 5.47 11.44
C ASN A 87 0.11 5.27 12.25
N ASP A 88 0.69 4.06 12.22
CA ASP A 88 1.92 3.74 12.93
C ASP A 88 3.04 3.46 11.91
N PRO A 89 3.90 4.46 11.62
CA PRO A 89 4.97 4.33 10.65
C PRO A 89 5.90 3.16 10.94
N ALA A 90 6.12 2.83 12.22
CA ALA A 90 7.01 1.74 12.64
C ALA A 90 6.49 0.35 12.23
N THR A 91 5.22 0.24 11.84
CA THR A 91 4.60 -1.01 11.42
C THR A 91 4.16 -0.99 9.96
N LYS A 92 4.48 0.08 9.21
CA LYS A 92 3.90 0.32 7.89
C LYS A 92 4.21 -0.80 6.90
N THR A 93 5.48 -1.21 6.76
CA THR A 93 5.90 -2.25 5.82
C THR A 93 5.21 -3.58 6.09
N ASP A 94 5.37 -4.12 7.30
CA ASP A 94 4.70 -5.36 7.72
C ASP A 94 3.17 -5.23 7.64
N GLY A 95 2.66 -4.03 7.92
CA GLY A 95 1.23 -3.73 7.96
C GLY A 95 0.63 -3.73 6.56
N ASP A 96 1.37 -3.27 5.56
CA ASP A 96 0.91 -3.27 4.18
C ASP A 96 0.88 -4.72 3.63
N ILE A 97 1.82 -5.59 4.03
CA ILE A 97 1.75 -7.05 3.76
C ILE A 97 0.52 -7.68 4.44
N ALA A 98 0.29 -7.38 5.73
CA ALA A 98 -0.89 -7.86 6.45
C ALA A 98 -2.20 -7.36 5.84
N LYS A 99 -2.24 -6.12 5.35
CA LYS A 99 -3.38 -5.56 4.61
C LYS A 99 -3.59 -6.31 3.29
N SER A 100 -2.53 -6.59 2.55
CA SER A 100 -2.61 -7.33 1.28
C SER A 100 -3.21 -8.72 1.52
N LEU A 101 -2.67 -9.47 2.48
CA LEU A 101 -3.20 -10.77 2.89
C LEU A 101 -4.68 -10.69 3.32
N ARG A 102 -5.05 -9.67 4.10
CA ARG A 102 -6.43 -9.45 4.51
C ARG A 102 -7.36 -9.21 3.33
N ASN A 103 -6.93 -8.41 2.36
CA ASN A 103 -7.73 -8.13 1.17
C ASN A 103 -7.98 -9.39 0.33
N GLU A 104 -6.96 -10.23 0.19
CA GLU A 104 -7.08 -11.54 -0.47
C GLU A 104 -7.99 -12.50 0.30
N PHE A 105 -7.84 -12.56 1.63
CA PHE A 105 -8.72 -13.34 2.48
C PHE A 105 -10.19 -12.95 2.31
N ILE A 106 -10.49 -11.65 2.35
CA ILE A 106 -11.84 -11.12 2.13
C ILE A 106 -12.32 -11.43 0.71
N ALA A 107 -11.46 -11.30 -0.30
CA ALA A 107 -11.82 -11.57 -1.69
C ALA A 107 -12.22 -13.02 -1.93
N ARG A 108 -11.55 -13.96 -1.25
CA ARG A 108 -11.74 -15.40 -1.45
C ARG A 108 -12.83 -16.01 -0.58
N HIS A 109 -13.00 -15.52 0.65
CA HIS A 109 -13.88 -16.15 1.63
C HIS A 109 -15.15 -15.35 1.96
N CYS A 110 -15.18 -14.04 1.71
CA CYS A 110 -16.35 -13.21 2.01
C CYS A 110 -17.18 -12.92 0.76
N GLY A 111 -18.45 -12.55 0.97
CA GLY A 111 -19.37 -12.28 -0.12
C GLY A 111 -20.31 -11.11 0.13
N CYS A 112 -21.03 -10.71 -0.91
CA CYS A 112 -22.07 -9.69 -0.83
C CYS A 112 -23.28 -10.01 -1.71
N THR A 113 -24.42 -9.41 -1.37
CA THR A 113 -25.64 -9.37 -2.20
C THR A 113 -26.12 -7.94 -2.31
N TRP A 114 -26.92 -7.61 -3.33
CA TRP A 114 -27.41 -6.26 -3.54
C TRP A 114 -28.79 -6.24 -4.20
N VAL A 115 -29.52 -5.16 -3.96
CA VAL A 115 -30.77 -4.81 -4.64
C VAL A 115 -30.62 -3.41 -5.19
N ALA A 116 -30.55 -3.29 -6.52
CA ALA A 116 -30.50 -2.00 -7.19
C ALA A 116 -31.85 -1.28 -7.04
N LEU A 117 -31.78 0.01 -6.71
CA LEU A 117 -32.93 0.88 -6.51
C LEU A 117 -32.83 2.07 -7.48
N PRO A 118 -33.96 2.57 -7.99
CA PRO A 118 -33.94 3.74 -8.87
C PRO A 118 -33.51 5.01 -8.11
N ASP A 119 -32.92 5.98 -8.82
CA ASP A 119 -32.34 7.19 -8.21
C ASP A 119 -33.33 8.08 -7.43
N HIS A 120 -34.63 7.93 -7.68
CA HIS A 120 -35.69 8.66 -6.97
C HIS A 120 -36.17 7.94 -5.70
N ALA A 121 -35.65 6.74 -5.40
CA ALA A 121 -35.99 6.04 -4.18
C ALA A 121 -35.36 6.70 -2.94
N ASP A 122 -36.10 6.73 -1.84
CA ASP A 122 -35.55 7.10 -0.53
C ASP A 122 -34.79 5.91 0.06
N ILE A 123 -33.56 5.72 -0.42
CA ILE A 123 -32.68 4.61 -0.05
C ILE A 123 -32.39 4.62 1.46
N THR A 124 -32.23 5.80 2.06
CA THR A 124 -31.96 5.94 3.50
C THR A 124 -33.13 5.46 4.35
N ALA A 125 -34.36 5.87 4.00
CA ALA A 125 -35.55 5.43 4.72
C ALA A 125 -35.80 3.92 4.53
N LEU A 126 -35.54 3.38 3.33
CA LEU A 126 -35.64 1.95 3.07
C LEU A 126 -34.61 1.14 3.85
N GLU A 127 -33.35 1.59 3.91
CA GLU A 127 -32.31 0.94 4.71
C GLU A 127 -32.72 0.81 6.18
N ALA A 128 -33.22 1.89 6.78
CA ALA A 128 -33.68 1.88 8.17
C ALA A 128 -34.81 0.85 8.40
N GLN A 129 -35.76 0.76 7.47
CA GLN A 129 -36.84 -0.23 7.53
C GLN A 129 -36.33 -1.67 7.35
N VAL A 130 -35.42 -1.89 6.40
CA VAL A 130 -34.81 -3.22 6.15
C VAL A 130 -34.03 -3.68 7.39
N ILE A 131 -33.24 -2.80 8.01
CA ILE A 131 -32.52 -3.08 9.26
C ILE A 131 -33.50 -3.40 10.40
N ALA A 132 -34.61 -2.66 10.52
CA ALA A 132 -35.60 -2.89 11.57
C ALA A 132 -36.33 -4.24 11.44
N LEU A 133 -36.49 -4.76 10.21
CA LEU A 133 -37.09 -6.07 9.93
C LEU A 133 -36.08 -7.22 10.02
N ALA A 134 -34.79 -6.93 9.96
CA ALA A 134 -33.75 -7.96 9.90
C ALA A 134 -33.53 -8.62 11.27
N PRO A 135 -33.41 -9.97 11.32
CA PRO A 135 -32.94 -10.69 12.50
C PRO A 135 -31.61 -10.14 13.02
N LEU A 136 -31.39 -10.23 14.35
CA LEU A 136 -30.27 -9.56 15.02
C LEU A 136 -28.91 -10.06 14.50
N GLU A 137 -28.82 -11.33 14.12
CA GLU A 137 -27.62 -11.97 13.58
C GLU A 137 -27.20 -11.39 12.23
N MET A 138 -28.14 -10.89 11.43
CA MET A 138 -27.90 -10.29 10.11
C MET A 138 -27.44 -8.85 10.17
N VAL A 139 -27.68 -8.18 11.29
CA VAL A 139 -27.29 -6.80 11.57
C VAL A 139 -26.24 -6.75 12.68
N ALA A 140 -25.56 -7.87 12.92
CA ALA A 140 -24.55 -7.99 13.96
C ALA A 140 -23.48 -6.91 13.81
N TRP A 141 -23.03 -6.63 12.58
CA TRP A 141 -22.04 -5.59 12.30
C TRP A 141 -22.62 -4.17 12.30
N ASN A 142 -23.93 -3.99 12.07
CA ASN A 142 -24.57 -2.66 12.14
C ASN A 142 -24.56 -2.07 13.56
N ARG A 143 -24.30 -2.89 14.59
CA ARG A 143 -24.29 -2.48 15.99
C ARG A 143 -22.91 -2.03 16.43
N ARG A 144 -22.86 -0.95 17.21
CA ARG A 144 -21.61 -0.46 17.82
C ARG A 144 -21.09 -1.49 18.84
N GLY A 145 -19.76 -1.66 18.90
CA GLY A 145 -19.08 -2.40 19.97
C GLY A 145 -18.61 -3.82 19.60
N MET A 146 -18.80 -4.28 18.36
CA MET A 146 -18.27 -5.59 17.95
C MET A 146 -16.73 -5.59 17.93
N ALA A 147 -16.15 -6.60 18.57
CA ALA A 147 -14.73 -6.91 18.45
C ALA A 147 -14.42 -7.46 17.04
N ALA A 148 -13.18 -7.30 16.59
CA ALA A 148 -12.70 -8.03 15.42
C ALA A 148 -12.82 -9.55 15.68
N TYR A 149 -12.88 -10.35 14.61
CA TYR A 149 -12.84 -11.79 14.75
C TYR A 149 -11.50 -12.24 15.36
N ASP A 150 -11.52 -13.42 15.94
CA ASP A 150 -10.30 -14.20 16.10
C ASP A 150 -9.72 -14.52 14.71
N GLU A 151 -8.41 -14.73 14.65
CA GLU A 151 -7.75 -15.10 13.41
C GLU A 151 -8.29 -16.45 12.89
N PRO A 152 -8.80 -16.53 11.64
CA PRO A 152 -9.24 -17.79 11.05
C PRO A 152 -8.03 -18.61 10.58
N VAL A 153 -7.26 -19.15 11.54
CA VAL A 153 -5.92 -19.72 11.34
C VAL A 153 -5.84 -20.72 10.18
N ALA A 154 -6.75 -21.70 10.12
CA ALA A 154 -6.71 -22.74 9.09
C ALA A 154 -6.89 -22.18 7.66
N LEU A 155 -7.92 -21.35 7.44
CA LEU A 155 -8.15 -20.71 6.15
C LEU A 155 -6.99 -19.77 5.76
N LEU A 156 -6.39 -19.13 6.75
CA LEU A 156 -5.27 -18.23 6.53
C LEU A 156 -3.98 -18.98 6.20
N ASP A 157 -3.72 -20.12 6.82
CA ASP A 157 -2.58 -21.00 6.53
C ASP A 157 -2.66 -21.54 5.10
N GLU A 158 -3.85 -22.01 4.69
CA GLU A 158 -4.11 -22.44 3.31
C GLU A 158 -3.85 -21.30 2.32
N LEU A 159 -4.39 -20.11 2.58
CA LEU A 159 -4.19 -18.94 1.72
C LEU A 159 -2.71 -18.53 1.63
N ILE A 160 -1.98 -18.51 2.74
CA ILE A 160 -0.54 -18.20 2.76
C ILE A 160 0.27 -19.24 1.97
N ALA A 161 -0.11 -20.51 2.03
CA ALA A 161 0.52 -21.57 1.24
C ALA A 161 0.23 -21.38 -0.27
N GLU A 162 -1.02 -21.09 -0.64
CA GLU A 162 -1.43 -20.84 -2.02
C GLU A 162 -0.76 -19.61 -2.64
N LEU A 163 -0.67 -18.51 -1.88
CA LEU A 163 -0.01 -17.27 -2.31
C LEU A 163 1.50 -17.41 -2.41
N ARG A 164 2.08 -18.52 -1.92
CA ARG A 164 3.52 -18.81 -1.93
C ARG A 164 4.37 -17.67 -1.36
N LEU A 165 3.86 -16.99 -0.33
CA LEU A 165 4.53 -15.84 0.29
C LEU A 165 5.98 -16.15 0.65
N SER A 166 6.89 -15.20 0.47
CA SER A 166 8.30 -15.41 0.82
C SER A 166 8.47 -15.63 2.34
N PRO A 167 9.58 -16.24 2.78
CA PRO A 167 9.89 -16.32 4.21
C PRO A 167 9.88 -14.95 4.92
N VAL A 168 10.26 -13.88 4.20
CA VAL A 168 10.25 -12.49 4.69
C VAL A 168 8.82 -12.02 4.95
N GLU A 169 7.92 -12.24 4.00
CA GLU A 169 6.51 -11.88 4.15
C GLU A 169 5.84 -12.68 5.28
N ARG A 170 6.09 -13.99 5.36
CA ARG A 170 5.58 -14.82 6.47
C ARG A 170 6.08 -14.35 7.83
N ALA A 171 7.35 -13.96 7.93
CA ALA A 171 7.91 -13.38 9.15
C ALA A 171 7.26 -12.02 9.49
N ALA A 172 6.99 -11.17 8.49
CA ALA A 172 6.30 -9.89 8.67
C ALA A 172 4.89 -10.07 9.25
N LEU A 173 4.14 -11.04 8.72
CA LEU A 173 2.83 -11.43 9.23
C LEU A 173 2.93 -11.95 10.68
N GLY A 174 3.93 -12.77 10.98
CA GLY A 174 4.22 -13.24 12.34
C GLY A 174 4.48 -12.09 13.32
N ARG A 175 5.26 -11.09 12.91
CA ARG A 175 5.49 -9.87 13.71
C ARG A 175 4.20 -9.09 13.91
N GLN A 176 3.30 -8.99 12.93
CA GLN A 176 2.01 -8.32 13.14
C GLN A 176 1.12 -9.02 14.16
N ARG A 177 1.06 -10.36 14.11
CA ARG A 177 0.37 -11.15 15.13
C ARG A 177 0.95 -10.93 16.52
N GLN A 178 2.27 -10.91 16.65
CA GLN A 178 2.95 -10.64 17.92
C GLN A 178 2.69 -9.22 18.42
N ARG A 179 2.66 -8.21 17.54
CA ARG A 179 2.34 -6.83 17.93
C ARG A 179 0.92 -6.68 18.46
N GLN A 180 -0.05 -7.40 17.91
CA GLN A 180 -1.43 -7.29 18.35
C GLN A 180 -1.68 -8.00 19.69
N PHE A 181 -1.13 -9.21 19.87
CA PHE A 181 -1.44 -10.06 21.03
C PHE A 181 -0.32 -10.14 22.07
N GLY A 182 0.83 -9.49 21.84
CA GLY A 182 2.03 -9.63 22.66
C GLY A 182 2.71 -10.99 22.49
N GLU A 183 3.78 -11.24 23.26
CA GLU A 183 4.35 -12.58 23.40
C GLU A 183 3.37 -13.50 24.16
N THR A 184 2.48 -14.16 23.42
CA THR A 184 1.86 -15.38 23.92
C THR A 184 2.70 -16.55 23.39
N PRO A 185 3.30 -17.38 24.27
CA PRO A 185 4.17 -18.46 23.83
C PRO A 185 3.33 -19.44 22.99
N MET A 186 3.68 -19.59 21.71
CA MET A 186 3.37 -20.85 21.05
C MET A 186 4.18 -21.94 21.75
N ALA A 187 3.50 -23.05 21.99
CA ALA A 187 4.04 -24.25 22.60
C ALA A 187 5.48 -24.53 22.12
N GLN A 188 6.34 -24.84 23.09
CA GLN A 188 7.74 -25.20 22.93
C GLN A 188 7.95 -26.08 21.69
N VAL A 189 8.62 -25.52 20.69
CA VAL A 189 9.49 -26.33 19.84
C VAL A 189 10.88 -26.17 20.44
N THR A 190 11.33 -27.28 21.00
CA THR A 190 12.58 -27.53 21.72
C THR A 190 13.82 -26.94 21.03
N THR A 191 14.70 -26.31 21.80
CA THR A 191 16.14 -26.18 21.51
C THR A 191 16.88 -27.51 21.77
N PRO A 192 18.13 -27.77 21.30
CA PRO A 192 18.98 -27.12 20.27
C PRO A 192 19.66 -28.19 19.31
N PRO A 193 20.62 -27.92 18.37
CA PRO A 193 22.00 -27.46 18.68
C PRO A 193 22.65 -26.47 17.65
N VAL A 194 23.71 -25.81 18.14
CA VAL A 194 24.91 -25.26 17.46
C VAL A 194 24.78 -24.54 16.10
N LEU A 195 25.27 -23.29 16.10
CA LEU A 195 25.52 -22.40 14.97
C LEU A 195 26.29 -23.06 13.81
N GLY A 196 25.73 -22.97 12.59
CA GLY A 196 26.45 -23.16 11.33
C GLY A 196 25.87 -24.27 10.45
N GLU A 197 25.62 -23.96 9.18
CA GLU A 197 25.25 -24.86 8.06
C GLU A 197 23.79 -25.34 7.94
N ALA A 198 23.04 -25.56 9.02
CA ALA A 198 21.80 -26.35 8.95
C ALA A 198 20.50 -25.69 8.40
N ASN A 199 20.50 -24.40 8.01
CA ASN A 199 19.27 -23.65 7.66
C ASN A 199 19.25 -23.08 6.22
N LEU A 200 20.02 -23.65 5.29
CA LEU A 200 19.93 -23.24 3.89
C LEU A 200 18.67 -23.81 3.23
N PRO A 201 17.88 -23.00 2.50
CA PRO A 201 16.82 -23.54 1.66
C PRO A 201 17.42 -24.46 0.59
N PRO A 202 16.71 -25.54 0.19
CA PRO A 202 17.21 -26.48 -0.80
C PRO A 202 17.59 -25.73 -2.08
N LEU A 203 18.77 -26.04 -2.62
CA LEU A 203 19.23 -25.45 -3.87
C LEU A 203 18.41 -26.01 -5.05
N PRO A 204 18.14 -25.21 -6.09
CA PRO A 204 17.51 -25.68 -7.31
C PRO A 204 18.31 -26.80 -7.96
N GLU A 205 17.61 -27.84 -8.42
CA GLU A 205 18.21 -28.99 -9.09
C GLU A 205 18.01 -28.94 -10.62
N GLY A 206 18.84 -29.68 -11.35
CA GLY A 206 18.74 -29.86 -12.80
C GLY A 206 19.71 -28.98 -13.61
N SER A 207 19.46 -28.91 -14.92
CA SER A 207 20.32 -28.17 -15.85
C SER A 207 19.96 -26.70 -15.91
N PHE A 208 20.97 -25.82 -15.92
CA PHE A 208 20.83 -24.38 -16.02
C PHE A 208 21.65 -23.82 -17.19
N ARG A 209 21.14 -22.76 -17.81
CA ARG A 209 21.76 -22.06 -18.93
C ARG A 209 22.67 -20.93 -18.44
N PHE A 210 22.16 -20.15 -17.50
CA PHE A 210 22.88 -19.10 -16.78
C PHE A 210 22.16 -18.77 -15.47
N PHE A 211 22.80 -17.95 -14.64
CA PHE A 211 22.23 -17.45 -13.41
C PHE A 211 22.26 -15.92 -13.39
N ALA A 212 21.38 -15.31 -12.61
CA ALA A 212 21.58 -13.95 -12.13
C ALA A 212 21.60 -13.92 -10.61
N LEU A 213 22.43 -13.07 -10.02
CA LEU A 213 22.65 -12.98 -8.58
C LEU A 213 22.62 -11.52 -8.16
N ASP A 214 21.89 -11.27 -7.07
CA ASP A 214 21.77 -9.97 -6.43
C ASP A 214 21.87 -10.12 -4.90
N VAL A 215 22.36 -9.09 -4.20
CA VAL A 215 22.53 -9.12 -2.74
C VAL A 215 22.07 -7.82 -2.07
N GLU A 216 21.47 -7.98 -0.88
CA GLU A 216 21.23 -6.86 0.04
C GLU A 216 22.30 -6.81 1.13
N THR A 217 22.61 -5.60 1.61
CA THR A 217 23.62 -5.38 2.67
C THR A 217 23.01 -4.68 3.88
N ALA A 218 23.44 -5.05 5.10
CA ALA A 218 22.89 -4.48 6.32
C ALA A 218 23.29 -3.01 6.51
N ASN A 219 24.49 -2.63 6.08
CA ASN A 219 25.03 -1.29 6.26
C ASN A 219 26.10 -0.92 5.21
N ASN A 220 26.79 0.20 5.40
CA ASN A 220 27.81 0.73 4.46
C ASN A 220 29.00 -0.20 4.21
N ASP A 221 29.21 -1.22 5.05
CA ASP A 221 30.16 -2.28 4.79
C ASP A 221 29.62 -3.20 3.69
N ARG A 222 30.29 -3.21 2.54
CA ARG A 222 29.94 -4.07 1.40
C ARG A 222 29.94 -5.56 1.74
N GLY A 223 30.72 -5.99 2.73
CA GLY A 223 30.75 -7.38 3.18
C GLY A 223 29.58 -7.77 4.09
N SER A 224 28.74 -6.81 4.53
CA SER A 224 27.63 -7.04 5.46
C SER A 224 26.37 -7.62 4.81
N ILE A 225 26.54 -8.58 3.90
CA ILE A 225 25.44 -9.19 3.13
C ILE A 225 24.40 -9.80 4.08
N CYS A 226 23.13 -9.38 3.94
CA CYS A 226 22.01 -9.83 4.76
C CYS A 226 20.92 -10.59 3.98
N GLN A 227 21.01 -10.61 2.64
CA GLN A 227 20.20 -11.45 1.76
C GLN A 227 21.00 -11.81 0.51
N VAL A 228 20.73 -12.98 -0.04
CA VAL A 228 21.21 -13.39 -1.37
C VAL A 228 20.03 -13.92 -2.16
N GLY A 229 19.87 -13.42 -3.38
CA GLY A 229 18.93 -13.95 -4.37
C GLY A 229 19.67 -14.47 -5.60
N VAL A 230 19.21 -15.61 -6.12
CA VAL A 230 19.76 -16.24 -7.32
C VAL A 230 18.60 -16.65 -8.23
N ALA A 231 18.51 -16.03 -9.40
CA ALA A 231 17.62 -16.47 -10.47
C ALA A 231 18.34 -17.53 -11.32
N CYS A 232 17.74 -18.71 -11.40
CA CYS A 232 18.26 -19.88 -12.08
C CYS A 232 17.49 -20.07 -13.39
N VAL A 233 18.14 -19.76 -14.51
CA VAL A 233 17.52 -19.83 -15.84
C VAL A 233 17.79 -21.17 -16.47
N ARG A 234 16.74 -21.87 -16.88
CA ARG A 234 16.82 -23.21 -17.50
C ARG A 234 17.01 -23.11 -19.02
N PRO A 235 17.35 -24.23 -19.69
CA PRO A 235 17.50 -24.27 -21.14
C PRO A 235 16.24 -23.90 -21.94
N ASP A 236 15.07 -24.00 -21.34
CA ASP A 236 13.77 -23.60 -21.91
C ASP A 236 13.38 -22.14 -21.55
N ASP A 237 14.34 -21.37 -21.04
CA ASP A 237 14.22 -19.99 -20.57
C ASP A 237 13.27 -19.78 -19.38
N SER A 238 12.80 -20.87 -18.73
CA SER A 238 12.08 -20.76 -17.46
C SER A 238 13.01 -20.31 -16.33
N ILE A 239 12.48 -19.47 -15.42
CA ILE A 239 13.24 -18.90 -14.30
C ILE A 239 12.69 -19.44 -12.98
N GLU A 240 13.57 -20.06 -12.20
CA GLU A 240 13.34 -20.42 -10.81
C GLU A 240 14.21 -19.55 -9.90
N THR A 241 13.64 -18.91 -8.88
CA THR A 241 14.40 -18.03 -7.98
C THR A 241 14.66 -18.71 -6.64
N TRP A 242 15.92 -18.76 -6.22
CA TRP A 242 16.35 -19.17 -4.89
C TRP A 242 16.72 -17.95 -4.07
N VAL A 243 16.27 -17.86 -2.82
CA VAL A 243 16.52 -16.72 -1.93
C VAL A 243 16.81 -17.22 -0.53
N THR A 244 17.80 -16.60 0.12
CA THR A 244 18.05 -16.83 1.56
C THR A 244 18.39 -15.53 2.27
N LEU A 245 17.93 -15.41 3.51
CA LEU A 245 18.50 -14.46 4.45
C LEU A 245 19.90 -14.92 4.86
N VAL A 246 20.73 -13.95 5.25
CA VAL A 246 22.11 -14.18 5.66
C VAL A 246 22.35 -13.45 6.97
N ASP A 247 22.99 -14.10 7.94
CA ASP A 247 23.51 -13.42 9.11
C ASP A 247 24.80 -12.67 8.75
N PRO A 248 24.78 -11.32 8.66
CA PRO A 248 25.95 -10.51 8.33
C PRO A 248 26.95 -10.42 9.48
N ARG A 249 26.64 -10.98 10.66
CA ARG A 249 27.42 -10.91 11.90
C ARG A 249 27.79 -9.47 12.29
N THR A 250 26.83 -8.57 12.13
CA THR A 250 26.96 -7.16 12.53
C THR A 250 25.74 -6.69 13.30
N GLU A 251 25.99 -5.83 14.28
CA GLU A 251 24.95 -5.14 15.04
C GLU A 251 24.55 -3.81 14.39
N THR A 252 25.29 -3.35 13.38
CA THR A 252 25.02 -2.07 12.71
C THR A 252 24.09 -2.27 11.52
N TRP A 253 22.93 -1.62 11.53
CA TRP A 253 21.93 -1.68 10.47
C TRP A 253 21.58 -0.27 10.00
N LYS A 254 21.69 -0.02 8.69
CA LYS A 254 21.42 1.28 8.08
C LYS A 254 20.41 1.21 6.93
N PHE A 255 20.29 0.05 6.30
CA PHE A 255 19.49 -0.11 5.08
C PHE A 255 18.19 -0.89 5.31
N SER A 256 17.82 -1.16 6.57
CA SER A 256 16.54 -1.79 6.90
C SER A 256 15.32 -1.06 6.34
N ASP A 257 15.35 0.27 6.21
CA ASP A 257 14.27 1.04 5.60
C ASP A 257 14.24 0.90 4.06
N LEU A 258 15.33 0.46 3.44
CA LEU A 258 15.46 0.26 2.00
C LEU A 258 14.87 -1.09 1.56
N HIS A 259 15.32 -2.17 2.19
CA HIS A 259 14.99 -3.55 1.80
C HIS A 259 14.13 -4.30 2.86
N GLY A 260 13.79 -3.68 3.99
CA GLY A 260 12.91 -4.26 5.01
C GLY A 260 13.53 -5.34 5.90
N ILE A 261 14.81 -5.68 5.71
CA ILE A 261 15.51 -6.73 6.47
C ILE A 261 16.10 -6.12 7.75
N THR A 262 15.90 -6.80 8.86
CA THR A 262 16.33 -6.35 10.20
C THR A 262 17.23 -7.39 10.88
N ASN A 263 18.00 -6.95 11.89
CA ASN A 263 18.83 -7.83 12.70
C ASN A 263 18.08 -9.03 13.28
N ALA A 264 16.81 -8.83 13.65
CA ALA A 264 15.96 -9.88 14.20
C ALA A 264 15.61 -10.97 13.17
N MET A 265 15.48 -10.61 11.89
CA MET A 265 15.10 -11.56 10.82
C MET A 265 16.24 -12.50 10.44
N VAL A 266 17.48 -12.06 10.60
CA VAL A 266 18.67 -12.84 10.25
C VAL A 266 19.21 -13.66 11.42
N GLN A 267 18.57 -13.60 12.59
CA GLN A 267 18.96 -14.44 13.73
C GLN A 267 18.77 -15.93 13.37
N GLY A 268 19.85 -16.69 13.45
CA GLY A 268 19.86 -18.12 13.07
C GLY A 268 19.83 -18.39 11.56
N ALA A 269 19.93 -17.34 10.73
CA ALA A 269 20.16 -17.47 9.30
C ALA A 269 21.58 -18.02 9.04
N PRO A 270 21.82 -18.65 7.87
CA PRO A 270 23.16 -19.08 7.51
C PRO A 270 24.12 -17.88 7.40
N THR A 271 25.39 -18.12 7.68
CA THR A 271 26.43 -17.12 7.44
C THR A 271 26.71 -17.00 5.94
N ILE A 272 27.23 -15.85 5.51
CA ILE A 272 27.60 -15.64 4.10
C ILE A 272 28.62 -16.68 3.61
N GLY A 273 29.51 -17.17 4.49
CA GLY A 273 30.46 -18.24 4.14
C GLY A 273 29.79 -19.57 3.80
N ALA A 274 28.70 -19.93 4.52
CA ALA A 274 27.92 -21.13 4.23
C ALA A 274 27.12 -20.96 2.92
N VAL A 275 26.55 -19.78 2.71
CA VAL A 275 25.82 -19.45 1.47
C VAL A 275 26.75 -19.53 0.26
N ILE A 276 27.91 -18.88 0.30
CA ILE A 276 28.89 -18.91 -0.79
C ILE A 276 29.30 -20.34 -1.11
N SER A 277 29.63 -21.16 -0.11
CA SER A 277 29.99 -22.58 -0.34
C SER A 277 28.86 -23.39 -0.96
N ALA A 278 27.60 -23.07 -0.64
CA ALA A 278 26.45 -23.74 -1.23
C ALA A 278 26.23 -23.34 -2.69
N VAL A 279 26.19 -22.03 -2.98
CA VAL A 279 25.92 -21.51 -4.32
C VAL A 279 27.11 -21.65 -5.27
N ASP A 280 28.34 -21.72 -4.76
CA ASP A 280 29.54 -21.92 -5.59
C ASP A 280 29.43 -23.18 -6.46
N ARG A 281 28.98 -24.28 -5.86
CA ARG A 281 28.76 -25.55 -6.59
C ARG A 281 27.72 -25.43 -7.70
N LEU A 282 26.73 -24.56 -7.52
CA LEU A 282 25.65 -24.34 -8.48
C LEU A 282 26.09 -23.41 -9.63
N LEU A 283 26.82 -22.34 -9.28
CA LEU A 283 27.20 -21.26 -10.20
C LEU A 283 28.46 -21.59 -11.02
N GLN A 284 29.31 -22.50 -10.54
CA GLN A 284 30.58 -22.82 -11.18
C GLN A 284 30.39 -23.30 -12.63
N GLY A 285 31.20 -22.76 -13.54
CA GLY A 285 31.14 -23.10 -14.97
C GLY A 285 30.00 -22.46 -15.75
N HIS A 286 29.14 -21.66 -15.10
CA HIS A 286 28.02 -20.97 -15.73
C HIS A 286 28.26 -19.45 -15.74
N LYS A 287 27.58 -18.76 -16.65
CA LYS A 287 27.52 -17.29 -16.64
C LYS A 287 26.68 -16.83 -15.45
N VAL A 288 27.19 -15.86 -14.70
CA VAL A 288 26.49 -15.24 -13.57
C VAL A 288 26.31 -13.76 -13.86
N TYR A 289 25.07 -13.35 -14.08
CA TYR A 289 24.72 -11.95 -14.31
C TYR A 289 24.45 -11.23 -12.99
N GLN A 290 25.04 -10.06 -12.82
CA GLN A 290 24.63 -9.07 -11.83
C GLN A 290 23.97 -7.89 -12.57
N HIS A 291 23.33 -6.98 -11.84
CA HIS A 291 22.82 -5.73 -12.40
C HIS A 291 23.58 -4.54 -11.82
N SER A 292 24.56 -4.04 -12.58
CA SER A 292 25.67 -3.20 -12.09
C SER A 292 26.77 -4.00 -11.38
N GLY A 293 27.85 -3.33 -10.98
CA GLY A 293 29.02 -3.98 -10.38
C GLY A 293 28.95 -4.18 -8.86
N PHE A 294 27.81 -3.91 -8.21
CA PHE A 294 27.71 -3.91 -6.76
C PHE A 294 27.84 -5.31 -6.16
N ASP A 295 27.11 -6.29 -6.69
CA ASP A 295 26.97 -7.63 -6.09
C ASP A 295 28.29 -8.38 -6.02
N ARG A 296 29.04 -8.40 -7.13
CA ARG A 296 30.39 -8.97 -7.14
C ARG A 296 31.31 -8.28 -6.13
N SER A 297 31.20 -6.95 -5.98
CA SER A 297 32.02 -6.22 -5.01
C SER A 297 31.67 -6.56 -3.56
N ALA A 298 30.39 -6.83 -3.27
CA ALA A 298 29.91 -7.26 -1.96
C ALA A 298 30.37 -8.68 -1.65
N VAL A 299 30.23 -9.62 -2.61
CA VAL A 299 30.73 -11.00 -2.48
C VAL A 299 32.25 -11.01 -2.26
N ARG A 300 33.00 -10.19 -3.00
CA ARG A 300 34.46 -10.03 -2.80
C ARG A 300 34.79 -9.53 -1.39
N ALA A 301 34.10 -8.49 -0.91
CA ALA A 301 34.32 -7.94 0.42
C ALA A 301 34.00 -8.96 1.52
N ALA A 302 32.90 -9.71 1.38
CA ALA A 302 32.55 -10.79 2.28
C ALA A 302 33.61 -11.90 2.31
N CYS A 303 34.15 -12.31 1.14
CA CYS A 303 35.24 -13.28 1.07
C CYS A 303 36.51 -12.78 1.77
N GLN A 304 36.85 -11.50 1.58
CA GLN A 304 37.98 -10.86 2.27
C GLN A 304 37.81 -10.89 3.79
N HIS A 305 36.62 -10.57 4.31
CA HIS A 305 36.32 -10.65 5.75
C HIS A 305 36.41 -12.07 6.31
N LEU A 306 36.07 -13.06 5.49
CA LEU A 306 36.20 -14.47 5.85
C LEU A 306 37.63 -15.01 5.71
N GLY A 307 38.57 -14.24 5.16
CA GLY A 307 39.91 -14.73 4.83
C GLY A 307 39.90 -15.83 3.75
N ARG A 308 38.88 -15.83 2.87
CA ARG A 308 38.68 -16.83 1.82
C ARG A 308 38.94 -16.21 0.44
N GLN A 309 39.30 -17.05 -0.53
CA GLN A 309 39.41 -16.62 -1.92
C GLN A 309 38.01 -16.35 -2.52
N GLU A 310 37.91 -15.31 -3.35
CA GLU A 310 36.70 -15.05 -4.15
C GLU A 310 36.45 -16.25 -5.09
N PRO A 311 35.22 -16.79 -5.15
CA PRO A 311 34.87 -17.80 -6.13
C PRO A 311 35.15 -17.34 -7.57
N SER A 312 35.64 -18.25 -8.41
CA SER A 312 35.96 -17.95 -9.81
C SER A 312 34.72 -18.01 -10.72
N TRP A 313 33.66 -17.27 -10.38
CA TRP A 313 32.44 -17.19 -11.19
C TRP A 313 32.66 -16.34 -12.44
N ASP A 314 32.05 -16.74 -13.56
CA ASP A 314 32.08 -16.00 -14.82
C ASP A 314 31.05 -14.86 -14.76
N TRP A 315 31.45 -13.75 -14.13
CA TRP A 315 30.58 -12.59 -13.92
C TRP A 315 30.34 -11.78 -15.19
N HIS A 316 29.07 -11.51 -15.48
CA HIS A 316 28.60 -10.62 -16.54
C HIS A 316 27.72 -9.51 -15.96
N ASP A 317 27.58 -8.40 -16.69
CA ASP A 317 26.74 -7.27 -16.27
C ASP A 317 25.54 -7.13 -17.21
N SER A 318 24.34 -7.35 -16.67
CA SER A 318 23.08 -7.20 -17.42
C SER A 318 22.84 -5.76 -17.88
N VAL A 319 23.43 -4.74 -17.24
CA VAL A 319 23.40 -3.35 -17.74
C VAL A 319 24.12 -3.24 -19.09
N SER A 320 25.21 -3.98 -19.29
CA SER A 320 25.93 -4.00 -20.57
C SER A 320 25.17 -4.77 -21.66
N VAL A 321 24.35 -5.76 -21.27
CA VAL A 321 23.39 -6.41 -22.17
C VAL A 321 22.28 -5.42 -22.55
N ALA A 322 21.65 -4.80 -21.56
CA ALA A 322 20.55 -3.86 -21.76
C ALA A 322 20.96 -2.64 -22.61
N ARG A 323 22.17 -2.11 -22.43
CA ARG A 323 22.70 -1.00 -23.25
C ARG A 323 22.85 -1.34 -24.73
N ARG A 324 23.11 -2.62 -25.04
CA ARG A 324 23.23 -3.09 -26.43
C ARG A 324 21.88 -3.37 -27.06
N ALA A 325 20.96 -3.93 -26.29
CA ALA A 325 19.60 -4.24 -26.76
C ALA A 325 18.73 -2.99 -26.90
N TRP A 326 18.85 -2.04 -25.98
CA TRP A 326 18.05 -0.80 -25.94
C TRP A 326 18.95 0.44 -25.80
N PRO A 327 19.75 0.78 -26.84
CA PRO A 327 20.65 1.94 -26.81
C PRO A 327 19.92 3.29 -26.65
N GLU A 328 18.64 3.36 -27.06
CA GLU A 328 17.77 4.53 -26.99
C GLU A 328 17.45 4.99 -25.56
N LEU A 329 17.64 4.15 -24.55
CA LEU A 329 17.35 4.48 -23.14
C LEU A 329 18.46 5.31 -22.47
N LYS A 330 19.57 5.54 -23.17
CA LYS A 330 20.71 6.31 -22.66
C LYS A 330 20.30 7.77 -22.42
N GLY A 331 20.26 8.17 -21.14
CA GLY A 331 19.95 9.55 -20.71
C GLY A 331 18.48 9.83 -20.37
N ASN A 332 17.58 8.84 -20.48
CA ASN A 332 16.13 9.01 -20.26
C ASN A 332 15.60 8.22 -19.03
N GLY A 333 16.41 8.11 -17.97
CA GLY A 333 16.14 7.21 -16.82
C GLY A 333 17.17 6.07 -16.69
N GLY A 334 17.89 5.79 -17.78
CA GLY A 334 19.05 4.89 -17.80
C GLY A 334 18.68 3.41 -17.90
N HIS A 335 19.61 2.54 -17.52
CA HIS A 335 19.48 1.08 -17.63
C HIS A 335 19.45 0.41 -16.26
N GLY A 336 18.97 1.12 -15.22
CA GLY A 336 18.77 0.52 -13.89
C GLY A 336 17.48 -0.30 -13.84
N LEU A 337 17.42 -1.30 -12.95
CA LEU A 337 16.29 -2.22 -12.83
C LEU A 337 14.93 -1.52 -12.68
N GLY A 338 14.80 -0.50 -11.82
CA GLY A 338 13.53 0.20 -11.65
C GLY A 338 12.99 0.86 -12.93
N PHE A 339 13.89 1.34 -13.81
CA PHE A 339 13.50 1.90 -15.11
C PHE A 339 13.20 0.82 -16.14
N LEU A 340 14.06 -0.20 -16.23
CA LEU A 340 13.85 -1.35 -17.12
C LEU A 340 12.57 -2.11 -16.77
N LYS A 341 12.22 -2.22 -15.49
CA LYS A 341 10.95 -2.77 -15.00
C LYS A 341 9.76 -2.10 -15.67
N THR A 342 9.74 -0.76 -15.67
CA THR A 342 8.67 0.02 -16.29
C THR A 342 8.68 -0.12 -17.82
N HIS A 343 9.85 -0.10 -18.43
CA HIS A 343 10.01 -0.12 -19.88
C HIS A 343 9.72 -1.49 -20.52
N LEU A 344 10.02 -2.56 -19.79
CA LEU A 344 9.86 -3.96 -20.22
C LEU A 344 8.59 -4.61 -19.63
N GLY A 345 7.83 -3.87 -18.81
CA GLY A 345 6.59 -4.34 -18.20
C GLY A 345 6.78 -5.41 -17.12
N LEU A 346 7.96 -5.48 -16.50
CA LEU A 346 8.26 -6.45 -15.44
C LEU A 346 7.50 -6.07 -14.15
N GLN A 347 7.06 -7.06 -13.38
CA GLN A 347 6.33 -6.88 -12.12
C GLN A 347 7.12 -7.55 -10.98
N PHE A 348 7.78 -6.75 -10.13
CA PHE A 348 8.55 -7.22 -8.95
C PHE A 348 8.87 -6.03 -8.00
N GLU A 349 8.91 -6.17 -6.68
CA GLU A 349 9.31 -5.08 -5.77
C GLU A 349 10.84 -4.81 -5.87
N HIS A 350 11.25 -3.54 -5.79
CA HIS A 350 12.67 -3.17 -5.82
C HIS A 350 13.23 -3.25 -4.39
N HIS A 351 14.43 -3.81 -4.21
CA HIS A 351 15.09 -4.08 -2.92
C HIS A 351 14.70 -5.40 -2.22
N ASP A 352 14.32 -6.40 -3.01
CA ASP A 352 14.39 -7.81 -2.63
C ASP A 352 15.39 -8.51 -3.56
N ALA A 353 16.43 -9.12 -3.00
CA ALA A 353 17.51 -9.71 -3.78
C ALA A 353 17.02 -10.81 -4.75
N GLY A 354 15.94 -11.51 -4.43
CA GLY A 354 15.37 -12.54 -5.30
C GLY A 354 14.67 -11.93 -6.52
N GLU A 355 13.91 -10.88 -6.28
CA GLU A 355 13.19 -10.14 -7.30
C GLU A 355 14.13 -9.35 -8.22
N ASP A 356 15.14 -8.69 -7.67
CA ASP A 356 16.16 -7.96 -8.44
C ASP A 356 17.03 -8.93 -9.26
N ALA A 357 17.40 -10.10 -8.72
CA ALA A 357 18.07 -11.16 -9.49
C ALA A 357 17.19 -11.69 -10.63
N ARG A 358 15.89 -11.94 -10.37
CA ARG A 358 14.94 -12.39 -11.40
C ARG A 358 14.83 -11.36 -12.52
N ALA A 359 14.71 -10.08 -12.18
CA ALA A 359 14.63 -9.00 -13.14
C ALA A 359 15.88 -8.90 -14.01
N ALA A 360 17.07 -9.05 -13.42
CA ALA A 360 18.32 -9.08 -14.15
C ALA A 360 18.37 -10.24 -15.16
N ALA A 361 17.83 -11.41 -14.80
CA ALA A 361 17.70 -12.54 -15.72
C ALA A 361 16.69 -12.27 -16.85
N GLU A 362 15.52 -11.71 -16.54
CA GLU A 362 14.50 -11.35 -17.53
C GLU A 362 15.03 -10.32 -18.54
N VAL A 363 15.82 -9.34 -18.09
CA VAL A 363 16.52 -8.38 -18.97
C VAL A 363 17.43 -9.07 -19.99
N VAL A 364 18.15 -10.11 -19.57
CA VAL A 364 19.03 -10.88 -20.47
C VAL A 364 18.20 -11.66 -21.49
N LEU A 365 17.15 -12.37 -21.04
CA LEU A 365 16.29 -13.15 -21.94
C LEU A 365 15.58 -12.26 -22.98
N MET A 366 15.05 -11.11 -22.56
CA MET A 366 14.38 -10.17 -23.47
C MET A 366 15.33 -9.54 -24.47
N ALA A 367 16.58 -9.28 -24.07
CA ALA A 367 17.61 -8.77 -24.96
C ALA A 367 18.00 -9.82 -26.04
N GLU A 368 18.05 -11.10 -25.66
CA GLU A 368 18.35 -12.19 -26.59
C GLU A 368 17.21 -12.48 -27.57
N SER A 369 15.95 -12.34 -27.14
CA SER A 369 14.78 -12.51 -28.00
C SER A 369 14.53 -11.32 -28.94
N GLY A 370 15.28 -10.23 -28.80
CA GLY A 370 15.12 -9.02 -29.62
C GLY A 370 13.81 -8.27 -29.34
N THR A 371 13.26 -8.38 -28.12
CA THR A 371 11.98 -7.75 -27.75
C THR A 371 12.07 -6.23 -27.88
N PRO A 372 11.27 -5.59 -28.76
CA PRO A 372 11.21 -4.14 -28.83
C PRO A 372 10.66 -3.59 -27.52
N GLY A 373 11.29 -2.54 -27.00
CA GLY A 373 10.83 -1.86 -25.79
C GLY A 373 9.37 -1.44 -25.90
N VAL A 374 8.57 -1.68 -24.86
CA VAL A 374 7.18 -1.21 -24.83
C VAL A 374 7.22 0.28 -24.54
N MET A 375 7.08 1.12 -25.57
CA MET A 375 6.79 2.54 -25.38
C MET A 375 5.40 2.65 -24.76
N THR A 376 5.33 2.61 -23.43
CA THR A 376 4.13 2.95 -22.71
C THR A 376 3.96 4.46 -22.80
N SER A 377 3.13 4.90 -23.74
CA SER A 377 2.59 6.25 -23.69
C SER A 377 1.82 6.39 -22.38
N ARG A 378 2.40 7.17 -21.44
CA ARG A 378 1.75 7.61 -20.20
C ARG A 378 1.00 6.50 -19.45
N PHE A 379 1.73 5.66 -18.72
CA PHE A 379 1.14 5.04 -17.53
C PHE A 379 0.76 6.17 -16.56
N ASN A 380 -0.54 6.41 -16.44
CA ASN A 380 -1.11 7.31 -15.45
C ASN A 380 -1.28 6.48 -14.16
N PRO A 381 -0.55 6.77 -13.06
CA PRO A 381 -0.57 5.95 -11.84
C PRO A 381 -1.89 6.04 -11.04
N ALA A 382 -2.98 6.48 -11.65
CA ALA A 382 -4.18 6.95 -10.96
C ALA A 382 -5.32 5.90 -10.90
N GLU A 383 -5.12 4.65 -11.31
CA GLU A 383 -6.20 3.64 -11.30
C GLU A 383 -6.14 2.62 -10.16
N ASP A 384 -5.13 2.67 -9.28
CA ASP A 384 -5.11 1.93 -8.01
C ASP A 384 -5.08 2.85 -6.77
N ASP A 385 -5.66 4.04 -6.90
CA ASP A 385 -5.85 4.94 -5.76
C ASP A 385 -6.89 4.34 -4.79
N VAL A 386 -6.36 3.70 -3.76
CA VAL A 386 -7.00 3.50 -2.46
C VAL A 386 -7.60 4.84 -2.02
N LEU A 387 -8.93 4.94 -2.06
CA LEU A 387 -9.66 6.11 -1.59
C LEU A 387 -9.31 6.39 -0.12
N ASP A 388 -8.60 7.49 0.11
CA ASP A 388 -8.38 8.08 1.43
C ASP A 388 -9.63 8.85 1.84
N ASP A 389 -10.57 8.17 2.50
CA ASP A 389 -11.74 8.83 3.08
C ASP A 389 -11.41 9.36 4.47
N GLY A 390 -11.42 10.69 4.58
CA GLY A 390 -11.54 11.42 5.85
C GLY A 390 -12.88 11.10 6.51
N ASP A 391 -12.81 10.37 7.63
CA ASP A 391 -13.95 9.91 8.43
C ASP A 391 -14.66 11.10 9.10
N THR A 392 -15.90 11.38 8.68
CA THR A 392 -16.87 12.15 9.47
C THR A 392 -18.04 11.23 9.78
N GLY A 393 -17.94 10.54 10.92
CA GLY A 393 -19.03 9.72 11.45
C GLY A 393 -20.22 10.58 11.91
N PRO A 394 -21.47 10.06 11.86
CA PRO A 394 -22.64 10.82 12.25
C PRO A 394 -22.77 10.86 13.78
N ALA A 395 -22.89 12.08 14.30
CA ALA A 395 -23.29 12.33 15.68
C ALA A 395 -24.80 12.07 15.86
N SER A 396 -25.10 11.39 16.96
CA SER A 396 -26.39 10.93 17.42
C SER A 396 -27.38 12.06 17.71
N LEU A 397 -28.66 11.78 17.44
CA LEU A 397 -29.84 12.60 17.71
C LEU A 397 -29.99 12.95 19.20
N SER A 398 -30.37 14.19 19.48
CA SER A 398 -31.32 14.50 20.56
C SER A 398 -32.39 15.44 20.02
N ALA A 399 -33.63 15.10 20.33
CA ALA A 399 -34.84 15.70 19.78
C ALA A 399 -35.23 16.99 20.50
N SER A 400 -35.80 17.96 19.77
CA SER A 400 -36.98 18.69 20.23
C SER A 400 -37.74 19.30 19.06
N ILE A 401 -39.05 19.14 19.16
CA ILE A 401 -40.11 19.34 18.18
C ILE A 401 -40.43 20.83 18.01
N ARG A 402 -40.60 21.30 16.77
CA ARG A 402 -41.74 22.13 16.32
C ARG A 402 -41.80 22.22 14.79
N ARG A 403 -43.03 22.21 14.28
CA ARG A 403 -43.48 22.02 12.89
C ARG A 403 -43.90 23.40 12.27
N PRO A 404 -44.37 23.49 11.01
CA PRO A 404 -43.62 24.01 9.86
C PRO A 404 -44.20 25.31 9.26
N VAL A 405 -43.42 26.00 8.42
CA VAL A 405 -43.97 26.88 7.37
C VAL A 405 -43.05 26.84 6.14
N SER A 406 -43.64 26.66 4.96
CA SER A 406 -43.00 26.75 3.63
C SER A 406 -43.68 27.89 2.84
N PRO A 407 -43.25 28.21 1.61
CA PRO A 407 -41.95 28.77 1.22
C PRO A 407 -42.15 30.10 0.46
N THR A 408 -41.19 31.02 0.52
CA THR A 408 -41.14 32.14 -0.44
C THR A 408 -39.75 32.30 -1.03
N THR A 409 -39.71 32.13 -2.34
CA THR A 409 -38.59 32.26 -3.27
C THR A 409 -38.25 33.74 -3.48
N THR A 410 -36.99 34.18 -3.29
CA THR A 410 -36.32 35.30 -4.00
C THR A 410 -34.84 35.41 -3.58
N PRO A 411 -33.97 36.11 -4.33
CA PRO A 411 -32.75 35.53 -4.90
C PRO A 411 -31.48 35.76 -4.07
N VAL A 412 -30.47 34.98 -4.43
CA VAL A 412 -29.08 35.05 -3.95
C VAL A 412 -28.52 36.47 -4.09
N ARG A 413 -28.17 37.08 -2.95
CA ARG A 413 -27.39 38.32 -2.87
C ARG A 413 -25.95 37.95 -2.56
N THR A 414 -25.04 38.25 -3.49
CA THR A 414 -23.59 38.23 -3.29
C THR A 414 -23.21 39.06 -2.06
N PRO A 415 -22.32 38.60 -1.18
CA PRO A 415 -21.74 39.47 -0.16
C PRO A 415 -20.75 40.46 -0.82
N PRO A 416 -20.63 41.69 -0.29
CA PRO A 416 -19.78 42.73 -0.88
C PRO A 416 -18.28 42.42 -0.69
N PRO A 417 -17.39 43.04 -1.49
CA PRO A 417 -15.95 42.95 -1.26
C PRO A 417 -15.62 43.58 0.10
N VAL A 418 -14.82 42.87 0.89
CA VAL A 418 -14.36 43.37 2.19
C VAL A 418 -13.35 44.50 1.96
N ASN A 419 -13.65 45.67 2.49
CA ASN A 419 -12.76 46.82 2.58
C ASN A 419 -11.48 46.44 3.33
N LEU A 420 -10.32 46.75 2.72
CA LEU A 420 -9.03 46.82 3.41
C LEU A 420 -9.04 48.04 4.34
N ASP A 421 -9.27 47.80 5.63
CA ASP A 421 -9.16 48.86 6.64
C ASP A 421 -7.68 49.04 7.02
N VAL A 422 -7.00 49.91 6.25
CA VAL A 422 -5.59 50.25 6.42
C VAL A 422 -5.44 51.26 7.55
N THR A 423 -5.62 50.84 8.80
CA THR A 423 -5.39 51.75 9.95
C THR A 423 -4.60 51.15 11.10
N ASN A 424 -4.29 49.83 11.11
CA ASN A 424 -3.56 49.21 12.22
C ASN A 424 -2.44 48.24 11.84
N GLY A 425 -1.93 48.30 10.60
CA GLY A 425 -0.73 47.55 10.17
C GLY A 425 -0.81 46.03 10.37
N THR A 426 -2.02 45.47 10.44
CA THR A 426 -2.27 44.04 10.67
C THR A 426 -3.06 43.47 9.50
N ILE A 427 -2.68 42.28 9.04
CA ILE A 427 -3.30 41.55 7.93
C ILE A 427 -3.84 40.22 8.47
N ARG A 428 -5.09 39.91 8.11
CA ARG A 428 -5.71 38.63 8.44
C ARG A 428 -5.28 37.53 7.46
N VAL A 429 -4.69 36.46 7.97
CA VAL A 429 -4.15 35.34 7.18
C VAL A 429 -4.70 33.99 7.66
N PRO A 430 -4.78 32.97 6.79
CA PRO A 430 -5.25 31.65 7.19
C PRO A 430 -4.19 30.89 8.01
N VAL A 431 -4.67 30.05 8.92
CA VAL A 431 -3.88 29.21 9.84
C VAL A 431 -4.20 27.75 9.58
N ALA A 432 -3.17 26.92 9.48
CA ALA A 432 -3.28 25.47 9.32
C ALA A 432 -3.48 24.76 10.66
N ALA A 433 -3.82 23.46 10.61
CA ALA A 433 -4.08 22.65 11.80
C ALA A 433 -2.84 22.46 12.71
N ASP A 434 -1.63 22.63 12.16
CA ASP A 434 -0.36 22.63 12.91
C ASP A 434 0.08 24.05 13.32
N SER A 435 -0.87 24.99 13.38
CA SER A 435 -0.70 26.39 13.86
C SER A 435 0.18 27.29 13.00
N THR A 436 0.64 26.82 11.85
CA THR A 436 1.43 27.62 10.91
C THR A 436 0.55 28.44 9.99
N THR A 437 1.01 29.63 9.60
CA THR A 437 0.22 30.62 8.87
C THR A 437 0.64 30.76 7.41
N PHE A 438 -0.22 31.34 6.58
CA PHE A 438 0.22 31.88 5.28
C PHE A 438 0.92 33.23 5.50
N SER A 439 2.20 33.31 5.13
CA SER A 439 3.05 34.46 5.43
C SER A 439 3.93 34.86 4.22
N PRO A 440 4.45 36.11 4.18
CA PRO A 440 5.20 36.62 3.02
C PRO A 440 6.47 35.84 2.64
N ASP A 441 7.06 35.10 3.58
CA ASP A 441 8.22 34.24 3.38
C ASP A 441 7.93 32.96 2.57
N LEU A 442 6.65 32.67 2.29
CA LEU A 442 6.25 31.51 1.49
C LEU A 442 6.37 31.72 -0.02
N SER A 443 6.90 32.85 -0.47
CA SER A 443 7.24 33.07 -1.87
C SER A 443 8.35 32.12 -2.31
N ARG A 444 8.10 31.34 -3.36
CA ARG A 444 9.08 30.43 -3.94
C ARG A 444 9.25 30.73 -5.42
N ARG A 445 10.49 31.00 -5.85
CA ARG A 445 10.80 31.41 -7.23
C ARG A 445 9.92 32.60 -7.68
N GLY A 446 9.75 33.58 -6.79
CA GLY A 446 9.06 34.85 -7.07
C GLY A 446 7.53 34.78 -7.14
N HIS A 447 6.90 33.69 -6.69
CA HIS A 447 5.44 33.57 -6.65
C HIS A 447 4.95 32.75 -5.46
N TYR A 448 3.71 32.98 -5.07
CA TYR A 448 2.96 32.20 -4.10
C TYR A 448 2.07 31.21 -4.84
N THR A 449 1.97 29.98 -4.34
CA THR A 449 1.11 28.95 -4.93
C THR A 449 -0.04 28.63 -3.98
N VAL A 450 -1.27 28.83 -4.43
CA VAL A 450 -2.51 28.66 -3.67
C VAL A 450 -3.48 27.77 -4.45
N GLY A 451 -4.48 27.17 -3.79
CA GLY A 451 -5.46 26.30 -4.42
C GLY A 451 -5.31 24.82 -4.05
N ALA A 452 -6.27 24.01 -4.48
CA ALA A 452 -6.28 22.58 -4.24
C ALA A 452 -5.25 21.85 -5.11
N LYS A 453 -4.86 20.64 -4.71
CA LYS A 453 -3.97 19.78 -5.52
C LYS A 453 -4.60 19.54 -6.89
N GLY A 454 -3.91 19.92 -7.96
CA GLY A 454 -4.39 19.84 -9.34
C GLY A 454 -5.20 21.06 -9.83
N ALA A 455 -5.41 22.07 -8.98
CA ALA A 455 -6.06 23.33 -9.30
C ALA A 455 -5.28 24.52 -8.71
N GLU A 456 -3.95 24.43 -8.72
CA GLU A 456 -3.08 25.44 -8.14
C GLU A 456 -2.96 26.70 -9.00
N GLU A 457 -3.17 27.85 -8.37
CA GLU A 457 -2.95 29.18 -8.94
C GLU A 457 -1.63 29.77 -8.43
N LYS A 458 -0.94 30.52 -9.30
CA LYS A 458 0.33 31.20 -8.98
C LYS A 458 0.12 32.70 -8.99
N HIS A 459 0.48 33.37 -7.91
CA HIS A 459 0.36 34.83 -7.78
C HIS A 459 1.72 35.46 -7.51
N ALA A 460 2.01 36.57 -8.18
CA ALA A 460 3.29 37.27 -8.08
C ALA A 460 3.43 38.10 -6.79
N SER A 461 2.33 38.46 -6.13
CA SER A 461 2.33 39.24 -4.89
C SER A 461 1.61 38.51 -3.76
N PHE A 462 2.04 38.80 -2.53
CA PHE A 462 1.44 38.26 -1.31
C PHE A 462 -0.03 38.66 -1.19
N ASP A 463 -0.32 39.94 -1.42
CA ASP A 463 -1.68 40.48 -1.33
C ASP A 463 -2.63 39.80 -2.35
N ALA A 464 -2.19 39.58 -3.60
CA ALA A 464 -3.01 38.88 -4.60
C ALA A 464 -3.24 37.40 -4.25
N ALA A 465 -2.23 36.74 -3.68
CA ALA A 465 -2.37 35.36 -3.21
C ALA A 465 -3.32 35.25 -2.01
N LEU A 466 -3.25 36.21 -1.08
CA LEU A 466 -4.13 36.28 0.07
C LEU A 466 -5.59 36.57 -0.35
N ASP A 467 -5.80 37.46 -1.32
CA ASP A 467 -7.12 37.70 -1.90
C ASP A 467 -7.70 36.45 -2.56
N ALA A 468 -6.86 35.65 -3.25
CA ALA A 468 -7.28 34.37 -3.79
C ALA A 468 -7.68 33.38 -2.69
N LEU A 469 -6.90 33.28 -1.61
CA LEU A 469 -7.20 32.44 -0.45
C LEU A 469 -8.51 32.85 0.25
N ASN A 470 -8.78 34.15 0.36
CA ASN A 470 -10.01 34.70 0.95
C ASN A 470 -11.27 34.34 0.15
N ARG A 471 -11.14 34.09 -1.17
CA ARG A 471 -12.26 33.69 -2.03
C ARG A 471 -12.53 32.19 -2.03
N MET A 472 -11.65 31.37 -1.44
CA MET A 472 -11.81 29.93 -1.40
C MET A 472 -12.71 29.51 -0.22
N ASP A 473 -13.64 28.58 -0.46
CA ASP A 473 -14.45 27.95 0.61
C ASP A 473 -13.57 27.33 1.70
N LYS A 474 -12.40 26.82 1.30
CA LYS A 474 -11.34 26.36 2.20
C LYS A 474 -9.98 26.86 1.67
N PRO A 475 -9.32 27.82 2.33
CA PRO A 475 -8.04 28.37 1.87
C PRO A 475 -7.00 27.26 1.84
N ARG A 476 -6.26 27.15 0.73
CA ARG A 476 -5.20 26.16 0.54
C ARG A 476 -3.96 26.80 -0.06
N TRP A 477 -2.78 26.57 0.50
CA TRP A 477 -1.53 27.15 0.01
C TRP A 477 -0.37 26.16 0.11
N ARG A 478 0.71 26.40 -0.63
CA ARG A 478 1.96 25.63 -0.50
C ARG A 478 2.89 26.23 0.54
N ARG A 479 3.52 25.35 1.33
CA ARG A 479 4.61 25.70 2.25
C ARG A 479 5.55 24.51 2.47
N PRO A 480 6.79 24.72 2.95
CA PRO A 480 7.66 23.61 3.36
C PRO A 480 7.16 22.95 4.66
N ASN A 481 7.36 21.64 4.79
CA ASN A 481 7.24 20.92 6.05
C ASN A 481 8.55 21.02 6.88
N ALA A 482 8.58 20.42 8.07
CA ALA A 482 9.76 20.46 8.96
C ALA A 482 11.05 19.89 8.34
N VAL A 483 10.94 19.10 7.25
CA VAL A 483 12.06 18.48 6.52
C VAL A 483 12.36 19.24 5.21
N GLY A 484 11.71 20.38 4.97
CA GLY A 484 11.93 21.25 3.80
C GLY A 484 11.14 20.90 2.54
N ASN A 485 10.31 19.85 2.57
CA ASN A 485 9.50 19.43 1.42
C ASN A 485 8.25 20.30 1.28
N TRP A 486 7.97 20.80 0.07
CA TRP A 486 6.86 21.71 -0.19
C TRP A 486 5.54 20.97 -0.51
N GLY A 487 4.58 21.08 0.39
CA GLY A 487 3.25 20.46 0.28
C GLY A 487 2.13 21.50 0.30
N ILE A 488 0.93 21.09 -0.12
CA ILE A 488 -0.29 21.90 0.04
C ILE A 488 -0.86 21.64 1.44
N VAL A 489 -1.21 22.71 2.12
CA VAL A 489 -1.90 22.70 3.40
C VAL A 489 -3.27 23.37 3.24
N SER A 490 -4.23 23.01 4.10
CA SER A 490 -5.51 23.71 4.19
C SER A 490 -5.60 24.51 5.48
N GLY A 491 -6.17 25.71 5.39
CA GLY A 491 -6.50 26.51 6.55
C GLY A 491 -7.72 25.96 7.29
N CYS A 492 -7.67 26.02 8.62
CA CYS A 492 -8.77 25.68 9.53
C CYS A 492 -9.27 26.88 10.35
N SER A 493 -8.48 27.95 10.46
CA SER A 493 -8.85 29.19 11.13
C SER A 493 -8.13 30.39 10.50
N TRP A 494 -8.37 31.60 11.02
CA TRP A 494 -7.76 32.85 10.56
C TRP A 494 -7.20 33.61 11.74
N THR A 495 -6.05 34.27 11.56
CA THR A 495 -5.40 35.12 12.57
C THR A 495 -4.89 36.41 11.96
N ASP A 496 -4.75 37.45 12.78
CA ASP A 496 -4.13 38.71 12.35
C ASP A 496 -2.63 38.68 12.61
N ILE A 497 -1.82 38.99 11.59
CA ILE A 497 -0.37 39.15 11.68
C ILE A 497 0.02 40.59 11.38
N ARG A 498 1.11 41.10 11.94
CA ARG A 498 1.61 42.44 11.57
C ARG A 498 2.16 42.41 10.14
N LYS A 499 1.78 43.39 9.32
CA LYS A 499 2.40 43.67 8.02
C LYS A 499 3.82 44.16 8.31
N GLY A 500 4.80 43.28 8.08
CA GLY A 500 6.22 43.57 8.27
C GLY A 500 6.74 44.62 7.29
#